data_AF-A0A1E4XJI5-F1
#
_entry.id   AF-A0A1E4XJI5-F1
#
_cell.length_a   1.000
_cell.length_b   1.000
_cell.length_c   1.000
_cell.angle_alpha   90.00
_cell.angle_beta   90.00
_cell.angle_gamma   90.00
#
_symmetry.space_group_name_H-M   'P 1'
#
loop_
_entity.id
_entity.type
_entity.pdbx_description
1 polymer ?
#
loop_
_entity_poly.entity_id
_entity_poly.type
_entity_poly.pdbx_seq_one_letter_code
_entity_poly.pdbx_strand_id
1 'polypeptide(L)' 'MPTRYRDAVTGEYVTEREAEKRPRETVKEKDKPAPKKPPSGGKKK' A
#
# COMPACT_ATOMS: atom_id res chain seq x y z
N MET A 1 2.75 0.95 11.41
CA MET A 1 2.41 0.51 10.03
C MET A 1 3.72 0.41 9.28
N PRO A 2 4.13 -0.76 8.77
CA PRO A 2 5.30 -0.84 7.90
C PRO A 2 5.00 -0.04 6.63
N THR A 3 5.82 0.98 6.35
CA THR A 3 5.76 1.68 5.07
C THR A 3 6.43 0.77 4.05
N ARG A 4 5.71 0.40 3.00
CA ARG A 4 6.26 -0.39 1.90
C ARG A 4 6.35 0.49 0.66
N TYR A 5 7.41 0.32 -0.10
CA TYR A 5 7.59 0.99 -1.37
C TYR A 5 7.41 -0.04 -2.47
N ARG A 6 6.66 0.33 -3.49
CA ARG A 6 6.33 -0.55 -4.61
C ARG A 6 6.66 0.16 -5.90
N ASP A 7 7.39 -0.49 -6.79
CA ASP A 7 7.63 0.02 -8.11
C ASP A 7 6.29 0.11 -8.87
N ALA A 8 5.99 1.29 -9.41
CA ALA A 8 4.78 1.60 -10.15
C ALA A 8 4.78 0.99 -11.55
N VAL A 9 5.96 0.67 -12.07
CA VAL A 9 6.17 0.16 -13.43
C VAL A 9 6.06 -1.36 -13.44
N THR A 10 6.79 -2.04 -12.55
CA THR A 10 6.82 -3.51 -12.47
C THR A 10 5.85 -4.08 -11.43
N GLY A 11 5.48 -3.28 -10.43
CA GLY A 11 4.65 -3.73 -9.32
C GLY A 11 5.41 -4.51 -8.24
N GLU A 12 6.75 -4.55 -8.28
CA GLU A 12 7.57 -5.22 -7.26
C GLU A 12 7.78 -4.35 -6.02
N TYR A 13 7.94 -4.99 -4.86
CA TYR A 13 8.30 -4.25 -3.64
C TYR A 13 9.79 -3.93 -3.63
N VAL A 14 10.09 -2.65 -3.46
CA VAL A 14 11.45 -2.12 -3.48
C VAL A 14 11.84 -1.58 -2.10
N THR A 15 13.14 -1.38 -1.91
CA THR A 15 13.67 -0.78 -0.68
C THR A 15 13.46 0.73 -0.64
N GLU A 16 13.54 1.33 0.55
CA GLU A 16 13.41 2.79 0.69
C GLU A 16 14.46 3.54 -0.14
N ARG A 17 15.68 3.01 -0.21
CA ARG A 17 16.77 3.59 -1.01
C ARG A 17 16.47 3.62 -2.50
N GLU A 18 15.84 2.57 -3.02
CA GLU A 18 15.40 2.56 -4.42
C GLU A 18 14.26 3.54 -4.66
N ALA A 19 13.33 3.65 -3.72
CA ALA A 19 12.25 4.63 -3.80
C ALA A 19 12.76 6.08 -3.76
N GLU A 20 13.81 6.36 -2.98
CA GLU A 20 14.47 7.67 -2.98
C GLU A 20 15.23 7.95 -4.28
N LYS A 21 15.82 6.91 -4.89
CA LYS A 21 16.54 7.03 -6.16
C LYS A 21 15.58 7.20 -7.36
N ARG A 22 14.39 6.60 -7.31
CA ARG A 22 13.39 6.60 -8.39
C ARG A 22 12.00 7.04 -7.89
N PRO A 23 11.85 8.24 -7.31
CA PRO A 23 10.61 8.65 -6.65
C PRO A 23 9.41 8.80 -7.59
N ARG A 24 9.66 8.89 -8.91
CA ARG A 24 8.61 8.99 -9.94
C ARG A 24 8.07 7.63 -10.36
N GLU A 25 8.89 6.59 -10.18
CA GLU A 25 8.59 5.21 -10.58
C GLU A 25 8.23 4.35 -9.38
N THR A 26 8.25 4.88 -8.15
CA THR A 26 7.91 4.13 -6.95
C THR A 26 6.75 4.79 -6.20
N VAL A 27 5.81 3.96 -5.75
CA VAL A 27 4.67 4.32 -4.92
C VAL A 27 4.96 3.98 -3.46
N LYS A 28 4.74 4.95 -2.58
CA LYS A 28 4.77 4.74 -1.13
C LYS A 28 3.43 4.18 -0.67
N GLU A 29 3.36 2.87 -0.54
CA GLU A 29 2.21 2.17 0.02
C GLU A 29 2.28 2.25 1.55
N LYS A 30 1.49 3.18 2.10
CA LYS A 30 1.09 3.10 3.49
C LYS A 30 -0.03 2.06 3.54
N ASP A 31 0.27 0.91 4.13
CA ASP A 31 -0.74 -0.07 4.53
C ASP A 31 -1.70 0.69 5.46
N LYS A 32 -2.79 1.23 4.89
CA LYS A 32 -3.88 1.77 5.71
C LYS A 32 -4.20 0.66 6.69
N PRO A 33 -4.34 0.95 7.98
CA PRO A 33 -4.65 -0.09 8.96
C PRO A 33 -5.82 -0.87 8.36
N ALA A 34 -5.63 -2.19 8.24
CA ALA A 34 -6.57 -3.14 7.65
C ALA A 34 -7.98 -2.60 7.84
N PRO A 35 -8.84 -2.54 6.80
CA PRO A 35 -10.18 -2.03 6.96
C PRO A 35 -10.73 -2.69 8.22
N LYS A 36 -10.96 -1.91 9.28
CA LYS A 36 -11.70 -2.39 10.46
C LYS A 36 -12.86 -3.12 9.83
N LYS A 37 -12.93 -4.44 10.06
CA LYS A 37 -13.88 -5.42 9.50
C LYS A 37 -14.96 -4.75 8.65
N PRO A 38 -15.25 -5.19 7.40
CA PRO A 38 -16.45 -4.68 6.72
C PRO A 38 -17.57 -4.72 7.77
N PRO A 39 -18.29 -3.61 8.04
CA PRO A 39 -19.30 -3.65 9.07
C PRO A 39 -20.17 -4.84 8.71
N SER A 40 -20.15 -5.85 9.55
CA SER A 40 -21.16 -6.89 9.61
C SER A 40 -22.43 -6.19 10.10
N GLY A 41 -22.90 -5.23 9.31
CA GLY A 41 -24.16 -4.52 9.41
C GLY A 41 -25.02 -5.14 8.33
N GLY A 42 -25.93 -5.99 8.77
CA GLY A 42 -26.70 -6.86 7.91
C GLY A 42 -27.47 -6.14 6.81
N LYS A 43 -27.59 -6.82 5.68
CA LYS A 43 -28.79 -6.68 4.86
C LYS A 43 -29.93 -7.42 5.57
N LYS A 44 -30.77 -6.66 6.27
CA LYS A 44 -32.17 -7.05 6.53
C LYS A 44 -32.93 -6.97 5.20
N LYS A 45 -33.60 -8.04 4.80
CA LYS A 45 -35.05 -8.09 4.46
C LYS A 45 -35.45 -9.54 4.19
#